data_AF-A0A961UFD7-F1
#
_entry.id   AF-A0A961UFD7-F1
#
_cell.length_a   1.000
_cell.length_b   1.000
_cell.length_c   1.000
_cell.angle_alpha   90.00
_cell.angle_beta   90.00
_cell.angle_gamma   90.00
#
_symmetry.space_group_name_H-M   'P 1'
#
loop_
_entity.id
_entity.type
_entity.pdbx_description
1 polymer ?
#
loop_
_entity_poly.entity_id
_entity_poly.type
_entity_poly.pdbx_seq_one_letter_code
_entity_poly.pdbx_strand_id
1 'polypeptide(L)'
;MIELNFIGTDPANTANKSFDTADEILVGRDQSWAQFVIPAAEKLVSRRHARLYRDASGAWRVERQGDRFISVNGIPVEQSSVLKSGDTLTLGKSSGPTLDVTFQSVALPGGDEDRTATQEIVRSWRDYVPGIEAMGSRIKILTGAVAMLAVIAAGTLWYVSNQTLDFSDATLQRLEQAAYLVVLRDGNGGESAIGTAWPVAANKLVTNAHVAELFDKIDRNKEHLLVRSPGSDPKSYDVGSIRIHSGYKDFSGYVDRQSLGTEGFRSTYTEASRPSAFDVALLIVDPEVTLSPVLELAEKPELAKAGPGSKLAFAGYPLRCVDGSNTEQIAPTPSVQQGAVSSITDYFLFPPASVDEGLLVQHSVPATGGASGGPLIGLDGKVIAVLSGGTVIDTGGKEGEDNPCRMSPSAVMVNYAQRADLVAELLAQSDEEAIRQRHAYWETQVAKFANHYAYLKRQVVADAEKAASKTFDVVMEDERSEPVAAAGNKISFDVEEGREYAVLVYNRNKGNMFVDLKIDGKSVAQNGNGWMPALRATAPVSGKAELTIYATGGKQIDYNLMVAKSEE
;
A
#
# COMPACT_ATOMS: atom_id res chain seq x y z
N MET A 1 13.10 -39.15 -4.46
CA MET A 1 14.46 -39.04 -3.90
C MET A 1 15.08 -37.69 -4.25
N ILE A 2 15.59 -36.98 -3.23
CA ILE A 2 16.46 -35.80 -3.31
C ILE A 2 17.68 -36.06 -2.42
N GLU A 3 18.85 -35.72 -2.91
CA GLU A 3 20.14 -35.87 -2.25
C GLU A 3 20.74 -34.50 -2.00
N LEU A 4 21.21 -34.29 -0.79
CA LEU A 4 21.82 -33.05 -0.35
C LEU A 4 23.26 -33.32 0.08
N ASN A 5 24.21 -32.61 -0.53
CA ASN A 5 25.63 -32.72 -0.22
C ASN A 5 26.20 -31.37 0.23
N PHE A 6 26.54 -31.27 1.50
CA PHE A 6 27.03 -30.06 2.14
C PHE A 6 28.55 -30.02 2.19
N ILE A 7 29.11 -28.89 1.78
CA ILE A 7 30.55 -28.59 1.82
C ILE A 7 30.73 -27.31 2.65
N GLY A 8 31.26 -27.49 3.87
CA GLY A 8 31.54 -26.41 4.81
C GLY A 8 32.65 -25.47 4.34
N THR A 9 32.82 -24.37 5.06
CA THR A 9 33.96 -23.45 4.86
C THR A 9 35.30 -24.07 5.24
N ASP A 10 35.29 -24.95 6.23
CA ASP A 10 36.33 -25.94 6.45
C ASP A 10 35.95 -27.22 5.69
N PRO A 11 36.79 -27.71 4.75
CA PRO A 11 36.54 -28.96 4.01
C PRO A 11 36.34 -30.20 4.91
N ALA A 12 36.75 -30.15 6.19
CA ALA A 12 36.45 -31.21 7.15
C ALA A 12 34.97 -31.23 7.60
N ASN A 13 34.23 -30.13 7.42
CA ASN A 13 32.83 -30.01 7.78
C ASN A 13 31.94 -30.37 6.57
N THR A 14 31.80 -31.66 6.29
CA THR A 14 30.88 -32.16 5.25
C THR A 14 29.69 -32.89 5.87
N ALA A 15 28.57 -32.90 5.16
CA ALA A 15 27.40 -33.70 5.50
C ALA A 15 26.70 -34.14 4.22
N ASN A 16 26.25 -35.39 4.15
CA ASN A 16 25.49 -35.90 3.01
C ASN A 16 24.26 -36.65 3.52
N LYS A 17 23.11 -36.44 2.89
CA LYS A 17 21.87 -37.15 3.23
C LYS A 17 20.91 -37.19 2.04
N SER A 18 20.30 -38.36 1.83
CA SER A 18 19.24 -38.56 0.83
C SER A 18 17.88 -38.68 1.51
N PHE A 19 16.83 -38.21 0.82
CA PHE A 19 15.44 -38.19 1.27
C PHE A 19 14.53 -38.74 0.17
N ASP A 20 13.89 -39.88 0.42
CA ASP A 20 13.10 -40.57 -0.61
C ASP A 20 11.70 -39.98 -0.80
N THR A 21 11.03 -39.72 0.33
CA THR A 21 9.60 -39.39 0.42
C THR A 21 9.33 -38.03 1.05
N ALA A 22 10.36 -37.20 1.22
CA ALA A 22 10.16 -35.87 1.80
C ALA A 22 9.50 -34.94 0.77
N ASP A 23 8.42 -34.29 1.21
CA ASP A 23 7.83 -33.12 0.55
C ASP A 23 8.42 -31.81 1.09
N GLU A 24 9.10 -31.89 2.23
CA GLU A 24 9.77 -30.77 2.89
C GLU A 24 11.05 -31.25 3.59
N ILE A 25 12.12 -30.46 3.47
CA ILE A 25 13.40 -30.65 4.13
C ILE A 25 13.83 -29.34 4.79
N LEU A 26 13.91 -29.35 6.12
CA LEU A 26 14.41 -28.24 6.93
C LEU A 26 15.93 -28.34 7.09
N VAL A 27 16.63 -27.24 6.81
CA VAL A 27 18.09 -27.16 6.80
C VAL A 27 18.58 -26.14 7.83
N GLY A 28 19.47 -26.58 8.73
CA GLY A 28 20.04 -25.72 9.77
C GLY A 28 20.94 -26.47 10.74
N ARG A 29 21.48 -25.78 11.74
CA ARG A 29 22.33 -26.38 12.79
C ARG A 29 21.58 -26.95 13.99
N ASP A 30 20.29 -26.65 14.15
CA ASP A 30 19.49 -27.11 15.28
C ASP A 30 18.98 -28.55 15.04
N GLN A 31 19.53 -29.52 15.76
CA GLN A 31 19.15 -30.93 15.65
C GLN A 31 17.68 -31.22 16.00
N SER A 32 17.05 -30.36 16.80
CA SER A 32 15.64 -30.52 17.18
C SER A 32 14.66 -30.05 16.10
N TRP A 33 15.16 -29.30 15.11
CA TRP A 33 14.34 -28.66 14.08
C TRP A 33 14.73 -29.08 12.65
N ALA A 34 16.03 -29.21 12.37
CA ALA A 34 16.53 -29.50 11.03
C ALA A 34 16.52 -31.00 10.73
N GLN A 35 16.02 -31.38 9.56
CA GLN A 35 16.11 -32.75 9.05
C GLN A 35 17.45 -32.97 8.34
N PHE A 36 18.00 -31.94 7.69
CA PHE A 36 19.38 -31.89 7.22
C PHE A 36 20.20 -31.02 8.19
N VAL A 37 20.90 -31.68 9.12
CA VAL A 37 21.66 -31.01 10.17
C VAL A 37 23.05 -30.64 9.66
N ILE A 38 23.32 -29.33 9.62
CA ILE A 38 24.66 -28.81 9.30
C ILE A 38 25.55 -28.86 10.56
N PRO A 39 26.84 -29.24 10.44
CA PRO A 39 27.76 -29.33 11.57
C PRO A 39 27.75 -28.06 12.43
N ALA A 40 27.73 -28.23 13.75
CA ALA A 40 27.65 -27.12 14.70
C ALA A 40 28.82 -26.11 14.58
N ALA A 41 29.95 -26.56 14.05
CA ALA A 41 31.14 -25.75 13.78
C ALA A 41 30.92 -24.69 12.68
N GLU A 42 29.97 -24.90 11.77
CA GLU A 42 29.70 -23.98 10.65
C GLU A 42 28.82 -22.80 11.10
N LYS A 43 29.45 -21.83 11.76
CA LYS A 43 28.73 -20.70 12.38
C LYS A 43 28.11 -19.72 11.38
N LEU A 44 28.49 -19.76 10.10
CA LEU A 44 27.87 -18.94 9.05
C LEU A 44 26.44 -19.40 8.73
N VAL A 45 26.15 -20.68 8.95
CA VAL A 45 24.80 -21.22 8.81
C VAL A 45 24.03 -20.98 10.11
N SER A 46 22.76 -20.65 10.00
CA SER A 46 21.90 -20.37 11.16
C SER A 46 21.35 -21.65 11.79
N ARG A 47 20.86 -21.56 13.03
CA ARG A 47 20.20 -22.70 13.70
C ARG A 47 19.01 -23.22 12.90
N ARG A 48 18.22 -22.30 12.34
CA ARG A 48 17.16 -22.52 11.35
C ARG A 48 17.50 -21.63 10.15
N HIS A 49 17.71 -22.20 8.96
CA HIS A 49 18.34 -21.45 7.87
C HIS A 49 17.54 -21.45 6.58
N ALA A 50 17.20 -22.64 6.08
CA ALA A 50 16.48 -22.79 4.83
C ALA A 50 15.41 -23.87 4.94
N ARG A 51 14.43 -23.79 4.04
CA ARG A 51 13.41 -24.79 3.81
C ARG A 51 13.43 -25.17 2.34
N LEU A 52 13.60 -26.45 2.04
CA LEU A 52 13.38 -26.99 0.71
C LEU A 52 12.02 -27.68 0.71
N TYR A 53 11.16 -27.43 -0.26
CA TYR A 53 9.85 -28.07 -0.33
C TYR A 53 9.42 -28.29 -1.78
N ARG A 54 8.53 -29.25 -2.01
CA ARG A 54 7.84 -29.42 -3.30
C ARG A 54 6.59 -28.57 -3.33
N ASP A 55 6.40 -27.78 -4.38
CA ASP A 55 5.14 -27.07 -4.58
C ASP A 55 4.06 -27.99 -5.19
N ALA A 56 2.87 -27.44 -5.42
CA ALA A 56 1.75 -28.17 -6.00
C ALA A 56 2.03 -28.70 -7.43
N SER A 57 3.02 -28.16 -8.14
CA SER A 57 3.47 -28.66 -9.45
C SER A 57 4.51 -29.78 -9.33
N GLY A 58 4.89 -30.17 -8.11
CA GLY A 58 5.93 -31.16 -7.84
C GLY A 58 7.35 -30.63 -7.99
N ALA A 59 7.53 -29.35 -8.30
CA ALA A 59 8.83 -28.71 -8.42
C ALA A 59 9.44 -28.43 -7.04
N TRP A 60 10.73 -28.74 -6.87
CA TRP A 60 11.45 -28.36 -5.66
C TRP A 60 11.72 -26.87 -5.65
N ARG A 61 11.54 -26.24 -4.48
CA ARG A 61 11.85 -24.83 -4.23
C ARG A 61 12.67 -24.71 -2.96
N VAL A 62 13.53 -23.70 -2.91
CA VAL A 62 14.21 -23.25 -1.68
C VAL A 62 13.58 -21.95 -1.20
N GLU A 63 13.34 -21.83 0.09
CA GLU A 63 12.82 -20.65 0.77
C GLU A 63 13.70 -20.28 1.97
N ARG A 64 13.90 -18.97 2.16
CA ARG A 64 14.69 -18.42 3.26
C ARG A 64 13.88 -18.43 4.56
N GLN A 65 14.54 -18.73 5.69
CA GLN A 65 13.91 -18.65 7.01
C GLN A 65 14.26 -17.31 7.69
N GLY A 66 13.44 -16.28 7.47
CA GLY A 66 13.74 -14.90 7.90
C GLY A 66 14.81 -14.26 7.01
N ASP A 67 15.67 -13.41 7.59
CA ASP A 67 16.66 -12.62 6.83
C ASP A 67 17.96 -13.36 6.49
N ARG A 68 17.90 -14.70 6.37
CA ARG A 68 19.09 -15.53 6.19
C ARG A 68 19.47 -15.61 4.72
N PHE A 69 20.69 -15.20 4.39
CA PHE A 69 21.19 -15.24 3.02
C PHE A 69 21.21 -16.66 2.47
N ILE A 70 20.64 -16.83 1.28
CA ILE A 70 20.73 -18.02 0.44
C ILE A 70 20.91 -17.53 -1.00
N SER A 71 21.76 -18.19 -1.78
CA SER A 71 21.80 -18.02 -3.24
C SER A 71 21.76 -19.34 -3.96
N VAL A 72 21.09 -19.41 -5.12
CA VAL A 72 21.13 -20.56 -6.04
C VAL A 72 22.08 -20.23 -7.18
N ASN A 73 23.13 -21.03 -7.37
CA ASN A 73 24.13 -20.82 -8.42
C ASN A 73 24.70 -19.39 -8.44
N GLY A 74 24.94 -18.81 -7.26
CA GLY A 74 25.46 -17.45 -7.08
C GLY A 74 24.42 -16.32 -7.17
N ILE A 75 23.15 -16.61 -7.45
CA ILE A 75 22.07 -15.63 -7.51
C ILE A 75 21.32 -15.60 -6.17
N PRO A 76 21.30 -14.49 -5.41
CA PRO A 76 20.57 -14.39 -4.15
C PRO A 76 19.08 -14.67 -4.31
N VAL A 77 18.52 -15.43 -3.37
CA VAL A 77 17.09 -15.70 -3.27
C VAL A 77 16.42 -14.58 -2.46
N GLU A 78 15.30 -14.02 -2.94
CA GLU A 78 14.55 -12.97 -2.21
C GLU A 78 13.47 -13.54 -1.28
N GLN A 79 12.66 -14.49 -1.75
CA GLN A 79 11.69 -15.20 -0.89
C GLN A 79 11.79 -16.70 -1.13
N SER A 80 11.68 -17.09 -2.40
CA SER A 80 11.84 -18.47 -2.84
C SER A 80 12.39 -18.57 -4.25
N SER A 81 13.05 -19.69 -4.59
CA SER A 81 13.51 -20.00 -5.94
C SER A 81 13.22 -21.45 -6.29
N VAL A 82 12.83 -21.71 -7.54
CA VAL A 82 12.71 -23.08 -8.07
C VAL A 82 14.13 -23.66 -8.20
N LEU A 83 14.29 -24.91 -7.79
CA LEU A 83 15.53 -25.67 -7.89
C LEU A 83 15.47 -26.61 -9.09
N LYS A 84 16.63 -26.83 -9.70
CA LYS A 84 16.89 -27.90 -10.64
C LYS A 84 17.86 -28.90 -10.01
N SER A 85 17.79 -30.14 -10.49
CA SER A 85 18.77 -31.15 -10.12
C SER A 85 20.15 -30.71 -10.60
N GLY A 86 21.14 -30.73 -9.71
CA GLY A 86 22.49 -30.22 -9.93
C GLY A 86 22.73 -28.78 -9.48
N ASP A 87 21.73 -28.07 -8.95
CA ASP A 87 21.92 -26.72 -8.41
C ASP A 87 22.77 -26.72 -7.13
N THR A 88 23.58 -25.67 -6.96
CA THR A 88 24.35 -25.42 -5.75
C THR A 88 23.76 -24.24 -4.97
N LEU A 89 23.45 -24.46 -3.70
CA LEU A 89 23.01 -23.41 -2.77
C LEU A 89 24.20 -22.89 -1.97
N THR A 90 24.38 -21.57 -1.88
CA THR A 90 25.33 -20.95 -0.94
C THR A 90 24.58 -20.39 0.26
N LEU A 91 25.05 -20.70 1.48
CA LEU A 91 24.34 -20.41 2.72
C LEU A 91 25.06 -19.34 3.57
N GLY A 92 24.30 -18.50 4.26
CA GLY A 92 24.84 -17.56 5.27
C GLY A 92 25.43 -16.26 4.72
N LYS A 93 26.24 -16.32 3.65
CA LYS A 93 26.76 -15.16 2.89
C LYS A 93 27.20 -15.60 1.49
N SER A 94 27.53 -14.66 0.61
CA SER A 94 27.93 -14.94 -0.79
C SER A 94 29.20 -15.81 -0.92
N SER A 95 30.07 -15.82 0.10
CA SER A 95 31.26 -16.69 0.20
C SER A 95 31.12 -17.77 1.28
N GLY A 96 29.87 -18.13 1.60
CA GLY A 96 29.56 -19.13 2.62
C GLY A 96 29.74 -20.58 2.14
N PRO A 97 29.44 -21.55 3.01
CA PRO A 97 29.45 -22.96 2.63
C PRO A 97 28.36 -23.27 1.61
N THR A 98 28.52 -24.38 0.89
CA THR A 98 27.62 -24.79 -0.19
C THR A 98 26.85 -26.06 0.13
N LEU A 99 25.68 -26.19 -0.48
CA LEU A 99 24.81 -27.36 -0.43
C LEU A 99 24.41 -27.71 -1.86
N ASP A 100 24.98 -28.77 -2.41
CA ASP A 100 24.62 -29.29 -3.72
C ASP A 100 23.34 -30.12 -3.61
N VAL A 101 22.43 -29.91 -4.58
CA VAL A 101 21.09 -30.48 -4.59
C VAL A 101 20.89 -31.33 -5.83
N THR A 102 20.71 -32.64 -5.66
CA THR A 102 20.47 -33.58 -6.77
C THR A 102 19.15 -34.31 -6.55
N PHE A 103 18.29 -34.39 -7.56
CA PHE A 103 17.06 -35.18 -7.49
C PHE A 103 16.66 -35.70 -8.87
N GLN A 104 15.85 -36.76 -8.89
CA GLN A 104 15.20 -37.19 -10.12
C GLN A 104 13.97 -36.31 -10.36
N SER A 105 13.94 -35.58 -11.47
CA SER A 105 12.74 -34.86 -11.89
C SER A 105 11.67 -35.89 -12.24
N VAL A 106 10.59 -35.93 -11.47
CA VAL A 106 9.40 -36.70 -11.84
C VAL A 106 8.60 -35.79 -12.77
N ALA A 107 8.54 -36.12 -14.06
CA ALA A 107 7.58 -35.51 -14.96
C ALA A 107 6.18 -35.91 -14.47
N LEU A 108 5.42 -34.97 -13.91
CA LEU A 108 4.03 -35.26 -13.56
C LEU A 108 3.23 -35.48 -14.87
N PRO A 109 2.45 -36.57 -14.98
CA PRO A 109 1.52 -36.74 -16.08
C PRO A 109 0.39 -35.71 -15.93
N GLY A 110 0.46 -34.64 -16.72
CA GLY A 110 -0.49 -33.51 -16.66
C GLY A 110 0.12 -32.12 -16.91
N GLY A 111 1.44 -32.01 -17.10
CA GLY A 111 2.11 -30.72 -17.36
C GLY A 111 2.07 -30.21 -18.82
N ASP A 112 1.48 -30.98 -19.74
CA ASP A 112 1.35 -30.67 -21.18
C ASP A 112 -0.12 -30.49 -21.60
N GLU A 113 -0.95 -29.93 -20.72
CA GLU A 113 -2.25 -29.39 -21.15
C GLU A 113 -2.05 -27.99 -21.77
N ASP A 114 -2.26 -27.94 -23.10
CA ASP A 114 -2.52 -26.77 -23.95
C ASP A 114 -2.07 -25.41 -23.42
N ARG A 115 -0.76 -25.17 -23.52
CA ARG A 115 -0.22 -23.81 -23.51
C ARG A 115 -0.69 -23.11 -24.77
N THR A 116 -1.70 -22.25 -24.65
CA THR A 116 -2.05 -21.27 -25.69
C THR A 116 -0.79 -20.52 -26.09
N ALA A 117 -0.44 -20.61 -27.37
CA ALA A 117 0.70 -19.91 -27.96
C ALA A 117 0.49 -18.40 -27.84
N THR A 118 1.01 -17.79 -26.79
CA THR A 118 1.38 -16.37 -26.77
C THR A 118 2.46 -16.14 -25.72
N GLN A 119 3.51 -15.47 -26.20
CA GLN A 119 4.59 -14.77 -25.47
C GLN A 119 5.84 -15.57 -25.11
N GLU A 120 6.94 -15.08 -25.70
CA GLU A 120 8.32 -15.40 -25.39
C GLU A 120 8.58 -15.07 -23.92
N ILE A 121 8.81 -16.10 -23.10
CA ILE A 121 9.22 -15.92 -21.72
C ILE A 121 10.67 -15.49 -21.76
N VAL A 122 10.91 -14.18 -21.72
CA VAL A 122 12.24 -13.62 -21.49
C VAL A 122 12.62 -13.91 -20.04
N ARG A 123 13.41 -14.97 -19.84
CA ARG A 123 13.83 -15.44 -18.50
C ARG A 123 15.04 -14.67 -17.95
N SER A 124 15.76 -13.95 -18.80
CA SER A 124 16.92 -13.13 -18.46
C SER A 124 17.37 -12.30 -19.67
N TRP A 125 17.85 -11.08 -19.45
CA TRP A 125 18.46 -10.24 -20.51
C TRP A 125 19.69 -10.89 -21.17
N ARG A 126 20.28 -11.91 -20.55
CA ARG A 126 21.45 -12.64 -21.08
C ARG A 126 21.12 -13.55 -22.26
N ASP A 127 19.85 -13.88 -22.47
CA ASP A 127 19.41 -14.75 -23.57
C ASP A 127 19.42 -14.01 -24.93
N TYR A 128 19.66 -12.69 -24.94
CA TYR A 128 19.62 -11.84 -26.14
C TYR A 128 20.99 -11.53 -26.76
N VAL A 129 22.08 -12.21 -26.34
CA VAL A 129 23.39 -12.05 -26.97
C VAL A 129 23.78 -13.34 -27.71
N PRO A 130 23.53 -13.42 -29.03
CA PRO A 130 24.03 -14.53 -29.84
C PRO A 130 25.56 -14.53 -29.81
N GLY A 131 26.17 -15.62 -29.34
CA GLY A 131 27.61 -15.89 -29.56
C GLY A 131 28.52 -16.01 -28.34
N ILE A 132 28.02 -16.06 -27.10
CA ILE A 132 28.90 -16.19 -25.91
C ILE A 132 29.41 -17.65 -25.70
N GLU A 133 28.74 -18.67 -26.26
CA GLU A 133 29.19 -20.06 -26.11
C GLU A 133 30.43 -20.43 -26.96
N ALA A 134 30.85 -19.58 -27.91
CA ALA A 134 31.95 -19.88 -28.82
C ALA A 134 33.32 -19.28 -28.44
N MET A 135 33.45 -18.55 -27.32
CA MET A 135 34.71 -17.92 -26.95
C MET A 135 35.28 -18.49 -25.64
N GLY A 136 36.02 -19.57 -25.81
CA GLY A 136 36.81 -20.18 -24.76
C GLY A 136 37.87 -19.23 -24.18
N SER A 137 37.96 -19.25 -22.85
CA SER A 137 39.19 -19.13 -22.05
C SER A 137 40.18 -18.02 -22.45
N ARG A 138 40.15 -16.96 -21.62
CA ARG A 138 41.20 -15.96 -21.32
C ARG A 138 41.04 -14.64 -22.08
N ILE A 139 41.07 -13.56 -21.28
CA ILE A 139 40.94 -12.12 -21.61
C ILE A 139 39.48 -11.62 -21.57
N LYS A 140 39.28 -10.48 -20.87
CA LYS A 140 38.10 -9.56 -20.88
C LYS A 140 37.18 -9.48 -19.64
N ILE A 141 37.72 -9.27 -18.44
CA ILE A 141 36.91 -8.68 -17.33
C ILE A 141 36.76 -7.15 -17.51
N LEU A 142 37.68 -6.45 -18.19
CA LEU A 142 37.55 -5.01 -18.43
C LEU A 142 36.59 -4.65 -19.57
N THR A 143 36.44 -5.49 -20.59
CA THR A 143 35.65 -5.15 -21.80
C THR A 143 34.16 -5.39 -21.60
N GLY A 144 33.77 -6.34 -20.73
CA GLY A 144 32.38 -6.58 -20.37
C GLY A 144 31.77 -5.43 -19.57
N ALA A 145 32.52 -4.83 -18.64
CA ALA A 145 32.07 -3.66 -17.89
C ALA A 145 31.90 -2.43 -18.80
N VAL A 146 32.83 -2.21 -19.74
CA VAL A 146 32.73 -1.11 -20.72
C VAL A 146 31.60 -1.34 -21.72
N ALA A 147 31.39 -2.56 -22.21
CA ALA A 147 30.26 -2.88 -23.09
C ALA A 147 28.92 -2.79 -22.36
N MET A 148 28.84 -3.21 -21.09
CA MET A 148 27.65 -3.07 -20.26
C MET A 148 27.35 -1.61 -19.95
N LEU A 149 28.37 -0.81 -19.62
CA LEU A 149 28.23 0.64 -19.48
C LEU A 149 27.85 1.31 -20.79
N ALA A 150 28.34 0.82 -21.94
CA ALA A 150 27.95 1.34 -23.25
C ALA A 150 26.52 0.95 -23.64
N VAL A 151 26.03 -0.23 -23.25
CA VAL A 151 24.63 -0.66 -23.47
C VAL A 151 23.69 0.05 -22.50
N ILE A 152 24.08 0.25 -21.24
CA ILE A 152 23.34 1.09 -20.30
C ILE A 152 23.34 2.52 -20.83
N ALA A 153 24.51 3.09 -21.17
CA ALA A 153 24.58 4.45 -21.71
C ALA A 153 23.83 4.60 -23.03
N ALA A 154 23.87 3.62 -23.94
CA ALA A 154 23.13 3.64 -25.19
C ALA A 154 21.63 3.41 -24.98
N GLY A 155 21.24 2.58 -24.01
CA GLY A 155 19.84 2.37 -23.61
C GLY A 155 19.27 3.59 -22.90
N THR A 156 20.05 4.26 -22.05
CA THR A 156 19.72 5.53 -21.42
C THR A 156 19.72 6.65 -22.47
N LEU A 157 20.69 6.72 -23.38
CA LEU A 157 20.72 7.69 -24.47
C LEU A 157 19.58 7.46 -25.44
N TRP A 158 19.21 6.21 -25.75
CA TRP A 158 18.06 5.88 -26.59
C TRP A 158 16.76 6.19 -25.87
N TYR A 159 16.63 5.86 -24.58
CA TYR A 159 15.47 6.21 -23.76
C TYR A 159 15.32 7.73 -23.61
N VAL A 160 16.42 8.47 -23.47
CA VAL A 160 16.45 9.94 -23.38
C VAL A 160 16.28 10.59 -24.76
N SER A 161 16.79 10.00 -25.85
CA SER A 161 16.68 10.55 -27.21
C SER A 161 15.36 10.22 -27.91
N ASN A 162 14.70 9.10 -27.54
CA ASN A 162 13.34 8.78 -27.98
C ASN A 162 12.24 9.38 -27.10
N GLN A 163 12.60 10.10 -26.03
CA GLN A 163 11.74 11.13 -25.47
C GLN A 163 11.81 12.33 -26.42
N THR A 164 11.15 12.22 -27.57
CA THR A 164 10.73 13.44 -28.25
C THR A 164 9.92 14.20 -27.20
N LEU A 165 10.35 15.41 -26.86
CA LEU A 165 9.57 16.30 -26.02
C LEU A 165 8.28 16.58 -26.79
N ASP A 166 7.24 15.79 -26.51
CA ASP A 166 5.92 15.98 -27.10
C ASP A 166 5.33 17.33 -26.62
N PHE A 167 5.86 17.87 -25.51
CA PHE A 167 5.56 19.18 -24.97
C PHE A 167 6.47 20.26 -25.56
N SER A 168 5.89 21.41 -25.91
CA SER A 168 6.69 22.57 -26.32
C SER A 168 7.45 23.18 -25.13
N ASP A 169 8.63 23.75 -25.39
CA ASP A 169 9.41 24.46 -24.37
C ASP A 169 8.60 25.57 -23.69
N ALA A 170 7.76 26.29 -24.46
CA ALA A 170 6.89 27.33 -23.93
C ALA A 170 5.83 26.76 -22.96
N THR A 171 5.30 25.57 -23.25
CA THR A 171 4.36 24.87 -22.37
C THR A 171 5.05 24.48 -21.05
N LEU A 172 6.24 23.87 -21.13
CA LEU A 172 6.99 23.46 -19.94
C LEU A 172 7.44 24.66 -19.10
N GLN A 173 7.91 25.73 -19.73
CA GLN A 173 8.29 26.95 -19.04
C GLN A 173 7.09 27.61 -18.34
N ARG A 174 5.93 27.66 -19.00
CA ARG A 174 4.70 28.17 -18.38
C ARG A 174 4.29 27.32 -17.17
N LEU A 175 4.39 25.99 -17.28
CA LEU A 175 4.09 25.06 -16.20
C LEU A 175 5.04 25.27 -15.01
N GLU A 176 6.34 25.39 -15.27
CA GLU A 176 7.38 25.66 -14.27
C GLU A 176 7.10 26.97 -13.51
N GLN A 177 6.81 28.04 -14.23
CA GLN A 177 6.48 29.35 -13.65
C GLN A 177 5.18 29.34 -12.83
N ALA A 178 4.25 28.42 -13.13
CA ALA A 178 3.00 28.27 -12.40
C ALA A 178 3.14 27.44 -11.12
N ALA A 179 4.26 26.76 -10.88
CA ALA A 179 4.43 25.89 -9.72
C ALA A 179 4.91 26.69 -8.50
N TYR A 180 3.99 27.03 -7.60
CA TYR A 180 4.27 27.75 -6.36
C TYR A 180 4.55 26.75 -5.23
N LEU A 181 5.52 27.06 -4.37
CA LEU A 181 5.82 26.28 -3.18
C LEU A 181 4.86 26.65 -2.06
N VAL A 182 4.25 25.68 -1.40
CA VAL A 182 3.47 25.90 -0.18
C VAL A 182 4.40 25.81 1.03
N VAL A 183 4.36 26.83 1.88
CA VAL A 183 5.29 27.00 2.99
C VAL A 183 4.52 27.25 4.27
N LEU A 184 4.86 26.52 5.33
CA LEU A 184 4.44 26.81 6.68
C LEU A 184 5.52 27.66 7.37
N ARG A 185 5.13 28.80 7.94
CA ARG A 185 6.00 29.64 8.76
C ARG A 185 5.53 29.64 10.20
N ASP A 186 6.42 29.34 11.14
CA ASP A 186 6.14 29.35 12.58
C ASP A 186 6.25 30.77 13.19
N GLY A 187 5.86 30.91 14.46
CA GLY A 187 5.90 32.18 15.19
C GLY A 187 7.29 32.79 15.44
N ASN A 188 8.36 32.02 15.20
CA ASN A 188 9.74 32.50 15.28
C ASN A 188 10.30 32.85 13.88
N GLY A 189 9.50 32.69 12.83
CA GLY A 189 9.91 32.89 11.44
C GLY A 189 10.62 31.68 10.82
N GLY A 190 10.65 30.53 11.50
CA GLY A 190 11.11 29.27 10.93
C GLY A 190 10.17 28.82 9.81
N GLU A 191 10.72 28.38 8.68
CA GLU A 191 9.93 27.97 7.52
C GLU A 191 10.13 26.50 7.18
N SER A 192 9.05 25.86 6.75
CA SER A 192 9.04 24.49 6.24
C SER A 192 8.24 24.40 4.94
N ALA A 193 8.88 23.85 3.92
CA ALA A 193 8.26 23.50 2.65
C ALA A 193 7.36 22.26 2.81
N ILE A 194 6.09 22.33 2.40
CA ILE A 194 5.09 21.29 2.72
C ILE A 194 4.31 20.77 1.51
N GLY A 195 4.34 21.46 0.36
CA GLY A 195 3.56 21.05 -0.80
C GLY A 195 3.76 21.94 -2.02
N THR A 196 3.00 21.66 -3.06
CA THR A 196 2.95 22.43 -4.31
C THR A 196 1.55 23.02 -4.49
N ALA A 197 1.48 24.24 -5.03
CA ALA A 197 0.24 24.88 -5.46
C ALA A 197 0.42 25.57 -6.80
N TRP A 198 -0.66 25.93 -7.50
CA TRP A 198 -0.56 26.61 -8.79
C TRP A 198 -1.76 27.51 -9.06
N PRO A 199 -1.61 28.67 -9.74
CA PRO A 199 -2.71 29.60 -9.95
C PRO A 199 -3.76 29.07 -10.95
N VAL A 200 -5.03 29.03 -10.52
CA VAL A 200 -6.20 28.73 -11.38
C VAL A 200 -7.05 29.97 -11.64
N ALA A 201 -6.82 31.05 -10.88
CA ALA A 201 -7.35 32.38 -11.11
C ALA A 201 -6.38 33.42 -10.53
N ALA A 202 -6.66 34.71 -10.74
CA ALA A 202 -5.78 35.80 -10.33
C ALA A 202 -5.35 35.74 -8.85
N ASN A 203 -6.24 35.34 -7.93
CA ASN A 203 -5.95 35.28 -6.50
C ASN A 203 -6.25 33.90 -5.88
N LYS A 204 -6.33 32.85 -6.70
CA LYS A 204 -6.66 31.49 -6.24
C LYS A 204 -5.64 30.49 -6.77
N LEU A 205 -5.10 29.68 -5.87
CA LEU A 205 -4.26 28.54 -6.21
C LEU A 205 -4.96 27.23 -5.89
N VAL A 206 -4.67 26.20 -6.67
CA VAL A 206 -5.09 24.83 -6.38
C VAL A 206 -3.95 24.12 -5.66
N THR A 207 -4.31 23.28 -4.68
CA THR A 207 -3.41 22.33 -4.03
C THR A 207 -4.22 21.10 -3.57
N ASN A 208 -3.61 20.18 -2.83
CA ASN A 208 -4.34 19.08 -2.21
C ASN A 208 -5.08 19.52 -0.94
N ALA A 209 -6.19 18.86 -0.63
CA ALA A 209 -6.95 19.13 0.58
C ALA A 209 -6.11 18.87 1.84
N HIS A 210 -5.32 17.79 1.89
CA HIS A 210 -4.46 17.50 3.04
C HIS A 210 -3.38 18.55 3.29
N VAL A 211 -2.93 19.25 2.24
CA VAL A 211 -1.99 20.39 2.36
C VAL A 211 -2.75 21.61 2.89
N ALA A 212 -3.91 21.92 2.31
CA ALA A 212 -4.72 23.07 2.71
C ALA A 212 -5.23 22.96 4.17
N GLU A 213 -5.54 21.75 4.65
CA GLU A 213 -5.97 21.50 6.04
C GLU A 213 -5.00 22.02 7.10
N LEU A 214 -3.72 22.20 6.76
CA LEU A 214 -2.74 22.77 7.69
C LEU A 214 -3.14 24.20 8.09
N PHE A 215 -3.85 24.94 7.23
CA PHE A 215 -4.40 26.26 7.55
C PHE A 215 -5.32 26.25 8.78
N ASP A 216 -6.09 25.17 8.97
CA ASP A 216 -7.01 25.03 10.12
C ASP A 216 -6.30 24.48 11.38
N LYS A 217 -5.05 24.02 11.23
CA LYS A 217 -4.27 23.37 12.30
C LYS A 217 -3.26 24.30 12.96
N ILE A 218 -3.04 25.49 12.41
CA ILE A 218 -2.02 26.45 12.88
C ILE A 218 -2.61 27.55 13.78
N ASP A 219 -1.81 28.08 14.71
CA ASP A 219 -2.16 29.29 15.48
C ASP A 219 -2.00 30.51 14.56
N ARG A 220 -3.07 30.88 13.84
CA ARG A 220 -3.07 31.99 12.85
C ARG A 220 -2.67 33.37 13.39
N ASN A 221 -2.48 33.53 14.71
CA ASN A 221 -1.93 34.76 15.28
C ASN A 221 -0.40 34.79 15.29
N LYS A 222 0.25 33.64 15.06
CA LYS A 222 1.70 33.46 15.13
C LYS A 222 2.25 32.74 13.91
N GLU A 223 1.49 31.81 13.38
CA GLU A 223 1.89 30.91 12.31
C GLU A 223 1.14 31.29 11.03
N HIS A 224 1.80 31.08 9.89
CA HIS A 224 1.31 31.50 8.59
C HIS A 224 1.43 30.37 7.57
N LEU A 225 0.39 30.18 6.77
CA LEU A 225 0.45 29.38 5.56
C LEU A 225 0.70 30.33 4.38
N LEU A 226 1.76 30.10 3.63
CA LEU A 226 2.21 30.95 2.53
C LEU A 226 2.26 30.16 1.23
N VAL A 227 2.12 30.87 0.11
CA VAL A 227 2.54 30.38 -1.21
C VAL A 227 3.70 31.23 -1.73
N ARG A 228 4.72 30.60 -2.30
CA ARG A 228 5.94 31.26 -2.78
C ARG A 228 6.13 30.98 -4.27
N SER A 229 6.27 32.04 -5.07
CA SER A 229 6.49 31.91 -6.52
C SER A 229 7.87 31.31 -6.81
N PRO A 230 8.03 30.58 -7.92
CA PRO A 230 9.32 30.04 -8.34
C PRO A 230 10.29 31.14 -8.79
N GLY A 231 11.59 30.81 -8.82
CA GLY A 231 12.64 31.64 -9.43
C GLY A 231 13.60 32.31 -8.44
N SER A 232 14.53 33.11 -8.98
CA SER A 232 15.63 33.73 -8.23
C SER A 232 15.22 34.94 -7.37
N ASP A 233 14.04 35.50 -7.60
CA ASP A 233 13.43 36.58 -6.79
C ASP A 233 12.00 36.17 -6.39
N PRO A 234 11.87 35.19 -5.48
CA PRO A 234 10.58 34.61 -5.15
C PRO A 234 9.73 35.57 -4.32
N LYS A 235 8.45 35.69 -4.68
CA LYS A 235 7.46 36.44 -3.93
C LYS A 235 6.64 35.50 -3.06
N SER A 236 6.48 35.84 -1.79
CA SER A 236 5.60 35.13 -0.86
C SER A 236 4.29 35.87 -0.68
N TYR A 237 3.21 35.11 -0.61
CA TYR A 237 1.86 35.62 -0.39
C TYR A 237 1.22 34.82 0.74
N ASP A 238 0.66 35.53 1.73
CA ASP A 238 -0.13 34.91 2.78
C ASP A 238 -1.43 34.31 2.20
N VAL A 239 -1.72 33.08 2.60
CA VAL A 239 -3.04 32.47 2.36
C VAL A 239 -4.00 33.06 3.37
N GLY A 240 -5.03 33.78 2.89
CA GLY A 240 -6.05 34.40 3.76
C GLY A 240 -7.20 33.47 4.09
N SER A 241 -7.53 32.54 3.18
CA SER A 241 -8.56 31.52 3.41
C SER A 241 -8.35 30.30 2.51
N ILE A 242 -9.05 29.22 2.84
CA ILE A 242 -9.04 27.97 2.08
C ILE A 242 -10.47 27.54 1.72
N ARG A 243 -10.61 26.72 0.68
CA ARG A 243 -11.83 25.96 0.38
C ARG A 243 -11.46 24.54 0.02
N ILE A 244 -11.77 23.58 0.90
CA ILE A 244 -11.56 22.15 0.67
C ILE A 244 -12.78 21.56 -0.03
N HIS A 245 -12.56 20.64 -0.99
CA HIS A 245 -13.64 19.92 -1.65
C HIS A 245 -14.48 19.13 -0.62
N SER A 246 -15.79 19.31 -0.60
CA SER A 246 -16.71 18.66 0.37
C SER A 246 -16.56 17.13 0.41
N GLY A 247 -16.26 16.51 -0.73
CA GLY A 247 -16.01 15.07 -0.83
C GLY A 247 -14.83 14.53 -0.04
N TYR A 248 -13.85 15.36 0.34
CA TYR A 248 -12.59 14.92 0.96
C TYR A 248 -12.84 14.17 2.28
N LYS A 249 -13.56 14.81 3.22
CA LYS A 249 -13.92 14.21 4.51
C LYS A 249 -15.14 13.29 4.40
N ASP A 250 -16.06 13.59 3.49
CA ASP A 250 -17.29 12.83 3.35
C ASP A 250 -17.03 11.41 2.83
N PHE A 251 -16.22 11.28 1.77
CA PHE A 251 -15.86 9.96 1.22
C PHE A 251 -15.05 9.11 2.20
N SER A 252 -14.02 9.69 2.83
CA SER A 252 -13.20 8.98 3.82
C SER A 252 -14.03 8.51 5.00
N GLY A 253 -14.85 9.39 5.58
CA GLY A 253 -15.79 9.03 6.63
C GLY A 253 -16.80 7.97 6.20
N TYR A 254 -17.29 8.04 4.96
CA TYR A 254 -18.20 7.03 4.40
C TYR A 254 -17.52 5.66 4.32
N VAL A 255 -16.35 5.57 3.68
CA VAL A 255 -15.62 4.30 3.48
C VAL A 255 -15.15 3.68 4.79
N ASP A 256 -14.65 4.49 5.74
CA ASP A 256 -14.12 3.99 7.01
C ASP A 256 -15.18 3.23 7.83
N ARG A 257 -16.44 3.69 7.78
CA ARG A 257 -17.57 3.04 8.45
C ARG A 257 -17.95 1.69 7.83
N GLN A 258 -17.65 1.49 6.55
CA GLN A 258 -18.02 0.27 5.84
C GLN A 258 -17.03 -0.88 6.06
N SER A 259 -15.80 -0.59 6.52
CA SER A 259 -14.75 -1.59 6.72
C SER A 259 -14.60 -2.49 5.49
N LEU A 260 -14.31 -1.89 4.33
CA LEU A 260 -14.28 -2.58 3.05
C LEU A 260 -13.02 -3.42 2.87
N GLY A 261 -13.15 -4.59 2.26
CA GLY A 261 -12.02 -5.46 1.95
C GLY A 261 -12.43 -6.59 1.01
N THR A 262 -11.52 -7.53 0.81
CA THR A 262 -11.75 -8.70 -0.04
C THR A 262 -11.45 -9.97 0.73
N GLU A 263 -12.20 -11.02 0.44
CA GLU A 263 -11.87 -12.36 0.90
C GLU A 263 -11.04 -13.06 -0.17
N GLY A 264 -9.77 -13.28 0.15
CA GLY A 264 -8.80 -13.92 -0.72
C GLY A 264 -8.80 -15.45 -0.59
N PHE A 265 -7.79 -16.06 -1.21
CA PHE A 265 -7.54 -17.51 -1.12
C PHE A 265 -7.48 -17.96 0.35
N ARG A 266 -8.14 -19.09 0.67
CA ARG A 266 -8.34 -19.62 2.03
C ARG A 266 -9.20 -18.74 2.95
N SER A 267 -10.06 -17.90 2.39
CA SER A 267 -10.95 -17.05 3.16
C SER A 267 -10.17 -16.14 4.12
N THR A 268 -9.06 -15.58 3.67
CA THR A 268 -8.35 -14.54 4.43
C THR A 268 -8.91 -13.19 4.02
N TYR A 269 -9.43 -12.44 4.98
CA TYR A 269 -9.86 -11.09 4.74
C TYR A 269 -8.65 -10.15 4.62
N THR A 270 -8.63 -9.35 3.55
CA THR A 270 -7.64 -8.29 3.33
C THR A 270 -8.37 -6.98 3.27
N GLU A 271 -8.02 -6.03 4.14
CA GLU A 271 -8.58 -4.69 4.08
C GLU A 271 -8.19 -4.03 2.75
N ALA A 272 -9.15 -3.37 2.11
CA ALA A 272 -8.90 -2.70 0.84
C ALA A 272 -8.10 -1.41 1.07
N SER A 273 -6.85 -1.40 0.62
CA SER A 273 -6.04 -0.18 0.55
C SER A 273 -6.49 0.67 -0.64
N ARG A 274 -6.59 1.99 -0.43
CA ARG A 274 -7.02 2.96 -1.43
C ARG A 274 -6.26 4.27 -1.27
N PRO A 275 -6.04 5.02 -2.36
CA PRO A 275 -5.53 6.38 -2.27
C PRO A 275 -6.57 7.34 -1.69
N SER A 276 -6.10 8.53 -1.28
CA SER A 276 -6.95 9.65 -0.87
C SER A 276 -7.91 10.04 -2.00
N ALA A 277 -9.15 10.35 -1.64
CA ALA A 277 -10.22 10.73 -2.58
C ALA A 277 -10.63 12.19 -2.39
N PHE A 278 -11.01 12.86 -3.48
CA PHE A 278 -11.40 14.27 -3.48
C PHE A 278 -10.36 15.19 -2.82
N ASP A 279 -9.09 14.83 -2.93
CA ASP A 279 -7.97 15.50 -2.25
C ASP A 279 -7.56 16.78 -3.01
N VAL A 280 -8.48 17.73 -3.09
CA VAL A 280 -8.33 19.00 -3.82
C VAL A 280 -8.85 20.14 -2.97
N ALA A 281 -8.14 21.27 -3.00
CA ALA A 281 -8.54 22.49 -2.32
C ALA A 281 -8.09 23.74 -3.08
N LEU A 282 -8.73 24.87 -2.77
CA LEU A 282 -8.29 26.20 -3.15
C LEU A 282 -7.59 26.87 -1.97
N LEU A 283 -6.44 27.49 -2.24
CA LEU A 283 -5.81 28.50 -1.40
C LEU A 283 -6.17 29.87 -1.98
N ILE A 284 -6.65 30.78 -1.14
CA ILE A 284 -7.09 32.11 -1.56
C ILE A 284 -6.17 33.14 -0.91
N VAL A 285 -5.46 33.89 -1.75
CA VAL A 285 -4.60 35.00 -1.32
C VAL A 285 -5.35 36.33 -1.43
N ASP A 286 -4.72 37.41 -1.00
CA ASP A 286 -5.26 38.77 -1.09
C ASP A 286 -5.82 39.06 -2.51
N PRO A 287 -7.07 39.56 -2.64
CA PRO A 287 -7.67 39.88 -3.94
C PRO A 287 -6.92 40.96 -4.74
N GLU A 288 -6.05 41.77 -4.12
CA GLU A 288 -5.20 42.74 -4.82
C GLU A 288 -3.98 42.09 -5.47
N VAL A 289 -3.63 40.86 -5.07
CA VAL A 289 -2.55 40.08 -5.68
C VAL A 289 -3.03 39.48 -7.01
N THR A 290 -2.22 39.67 -8.06
CA THR A 290 -2.41 39.00 -9.35
C THR A 290 -1.31 37.98 -9.58
N LEU A 291 -1.65 36.71 -9.37
CA LEU A 291 -0.81 35.55 -9.62
C LEU A 291 -0.72 35.27 -11.11
N SER A 292 0.46 34.84 -11.55
CA SER A 292 0.74 34.50 -12.93
C SER A 292 1.88 33.48 -13.02
N PRO A 293 1.88 32.62 -14.06
CA PRO A 293 0.80 32.40 -15.02
C PRO A 293 -0.35 31.57 -14.42
N VAL A 294 -1.58 31.83 -14.89
CA VAL A 294 -2.76 31.01 -14.58
C VAL A 294 -2.81 29.81 -15.52
N LEU A 295 -2.98 28.61 -14.98
CA LEU A 295 -3.17 27.40 -15.79
C LEU A 295 -4.65 27.17 -16.09
N GLU A 296 -4.94 26.80 -17.34
CA GLU A 296 -6.28 26.47 -17.80
C GLU A 296 -6.61 25.02 -17.43
N LEU A 297 -7.85 24.77 -16.98
CA LEU A 297 -8.36 23.42 -16.75
C LEU A 297 -8.79 22.81 -18.09
N ALA A 298 -8.50 21.52 -18.28
CA ALA A 298 -9.11 20.77 -19.37
C ALA A 298 -10.63 20.65 -19.13
N GLU A 299 -11.42 20.81 -20.18
CA GLU A 299 -12.87 20.66 -20.14
C GLU A 299 -13.27 19.18 -20.10
N LYS A 300 -14.52 18.88 -19.68
CA LYS A 300 -15.02 17.49 -19.61
C LYS A 300 -14.76 16.66 -20.88
N PRO A 301 -14.98 17.15 -22.12
CA PRO A 301 -14.69 16.36 -23.33
C PRO A 301 -13.20 16.11 -23.56
N GLU A 302 -12.32 16.97 -23.04
CA GLU A 302 -10.86 16.80 -23.10
C GLU A 302 -10.42 15.79 -22.04
N LEU A 303 -10.95 15.89 -20.81
CA LEU A 303 -10.71 14.93 -19.73
C LEU A 303 -11.19 13.51 -20.08
N ALA A 304 -12.32 13.39 -20.78
CA ALA A 304 -12.81 12.10 -21.27
C ALA A 304 -11.85 11.40 -22.25
N LYS A 305 -10.95 12.16 -22.91
CA LYS A 305 -9.93 11.62 -23.82
C LYS A 305 -8.62 11.28 -23.11
N ALA A 306 -8.43 11.75 -21.88
CA ALA A 306 -7.26 11.44 -21.08
C ALA A 306 -7.39 10.00 -20.54
N GLY A 307 -6.72 9.05 -21.19
CA GLY A 307 -6.76 7.64 -20.86
C GLY A 307 -5.37 7.01 -20.86
N PRO A 308 -5.25 5.69 -20.65
CA PRO A 308 -3.96 5.00 -20.64
C PRO A 308 -3.08 5.39 -21.85
N GLY A 309 -1.85 5.81 -21.57
CA GLY A 309 -0.88 6.27 -22.57
C GLY A 309 -0.90 7.77 -22.87
N SER A 310 -1.94 8.52 -22.44
CA SER A 310 -1.95 9.98 -22.55
C SER A 310 -0.75 10.58 -21.80
N LYS A 311 0.02 11.43 -22.50
CA LYS A 311 1.22 12.06 -21.97
C LYS A 311 0.88 13.10 -20.90
N LEU A 312 1.69 13.15 -19.86
CA LEU A 312 1.56 14.09 -18.75
C LEU A 312 2.89 14.80 -18.49
N ALA A 313 2.81 16.09 -18.19
CA ALA A 313 3.90 16.84 -17.58
C ALA A 313 3.47 17.43 -16.23
N PHE A 314 4.44 17.55 -15.34
CA PHE A 314 4.31 18.04 -13.97
C PHE A 314 5.39 19.07 -13.70
N ALA A 315 5.07 20.10 -12.91
CA ALA A 315 6.07 20.92 -12.24
C ALA A 315 5.68 21.10 -10.77
N GLY A 316 6.64 20.96 -9.87
CA GLY A 316 6.41 21.11 -8.44
C GLY A 316 7.64 20.77 -7.62
N TYR A 317 7.43 20.53 -6.32
CA TYR A 317 8.52 20.45 -5.35
C TYR A 317 8.58 19.07 -4.71
N PRO A 318 9.24 18.07 -5.31
CA PRO A 318 9.54 16.82 -4.61
C PRO A 318 10.57 17.07 -3.50
N LEU A 319 10.11 17.22 -2.26
CA LEU A 319 10.95 17.63 -1.12
C LEU A 319 11.50 16.45 -0.33
N ARG A 320 10.74 15.36 -0.23
CA ARG A 320 11.10 14.24 0.64
C ARG A 320 12.20 13.39 0.01
N CYS A 321 13.35 13.34 0.69
CA CYS A 321 14.52 12.52 0.33
C CYS A 321 15.12 12.88 -1.02
N VAL A 322 15.09 14.17 -1.34
CA VAL A 322 15.71 14.76 -2.51
C VAL A 322 16.78 15.75 -2.04
N ASP A 323 17.97 15.65 -2.62
CA ASP A 323 19.07 16.58 -2.32
C ASP A 323 18.66 18.01 -2.65
N GLY A 324 19.05 18.97 -1.81
CA GLY A 324 18.73 20.39 -2.00
C GLY A 324 17.35 20.84 -1.50
N SER A 325 16.49 19.91 -1.07
CA SER A 325 15.15 20.20 -0.52
C SER A 325 15.14 21.19 0.65
N ASN A 326 16.23 21.27 1.42
CA ASN A 326 16.40 22.22 2.53
C ASN A 326 16.63 23.68 2.07
N THR A 327 16.93 23.91 0.79
CA THR A 327 17.13 25.26 0.21
C THR A 327 15.96 25.77 -0.61
N GLU A 328 15.01 24.89 -0.98
CA GLU A 328 13.83 25.24 -1.78
C GLU A 328 12.97 26.33 -1.13
N GLN A 329 12.92 26.36 0.20
CA GLN A 329 12.20 27.42 0.92
C GLN A 329 12.83 28.81 0.72
N ILE A 330 14.11 28.93 0.34
CA ILE A 330 14.76 30.24 0.15
C ILE A 330 14.52 30.75 -1.28
N ALA A 331 14.82 29.91 -2.28
CA ALA A 331 14.73 30.25 -3.70
C ALA A 331 14.19 29.03 -4.47
N PRO A 332 12.85 28.84 -4.49
CA PRO A 332 12.24 27.63 -5.01
C PRO A 332 12.46 27.47 -6.52
N THR A 333 12.98 26.31 -6.91
CA THR A 333 13.14 25.91 -8.33
C THR A 333 12.36 24.62 -8.57
N PRO A 334 11.19 24.69 -9.23
CA PRO A 334 10.35 23.51 -9.37
C PRO A 334 11.02 22.47 -10.28
N SER A 335 10.87 21.21 -9.91
CA SER A 335 11.27 20.08 -10.75
C SER A 335 10.22 19.80 -11.80
N VAL A 336 10.61 19.81 -13.07
CA VAL A 336 9.76 19.39 -14.19
C VAL A 336 9.93 17.90 -14.45
N GLN A 337 8.83 17.16 -14.48
CA GLN A 337 8.84 15.72 -14.72
C GLN A 337 7.75 15.32 -15.72
N GLN A 338 7.96 14.21 -16.42
CA GLN A 338 7.04 13.72 -17.44
C GLN A 338 6.71 12.25 -17.20
N GLY A 339 5.55 11.84 -17.69
CA GLY A 339 5.05 10.47 -17.59
C GLY A 339 3.81 10.28 -18.46
N ALA A 340 3.01 9.29 -18.13
CA ALA A 340 1.75 9.05 -18.80
C ALA A 340 0.67 8.62 -17.80
N VAL A 341 -0.59 8.79 -18.20
CA VAL A 341 -1.72 8.12 -17.56
C VAL A 341 -1.53 6.60 -17.72
N SER A 342 -1.59 5.88 -16.61
CA SER A 342 -1.56 4.42 -16.58
C SER A 342 -2.97 3.84 -16.59
N SER A 343 -3.90 4.45 -15.85
CA SER A 343 -5.31 4.09 -15.83
C SER A 343 -6.18 5.23 -15.31
N ILE A 344 -7.49 5.16 -15.60
CA ILE A 344 -8.51 6.01 -15.00
C ILE A 344 -9.47 5.10 -14.25
N THR A 345 -9.67 5.36 -12.97
CA THR A 345 -10.47 4.55 -12.07
C THR A 345 -11.43 5.42 -11.27
N ASP A 346 -12.42 4.80 -10.63
CA ASP A 346 -13.09 5.44 -9.50
C ASP A 346 -12.22 5.37 -8.21
N TYR A 347 -12.71 5.92 -7.11
CA TYR A 347 -12.01 5.88 -5.82
C TYR A 347 -12.03 4.51 -5.12
N PHE A 348 -12.73 3.52 -5.70
CA PHE A 348 -12.70 2.13 -5.26
C PHE A 348 -11.70 1.30 -6.07
N LEU A 349 -10.93 1.95 -6.98
CA LEU A 349 -9.98 1.34 -7.90
C LEU A 349 -10.63 0.38 -8.91
N PHE A 350 -11.93 0.56 -9.17
CA PHE A 350 -12.63 -0.16 -10.22
C PHE A 350 -12.67 0.67 -11.51
N PRO A 351 -12.88 0.01 -12.67
CA PRO A 351 -13.26 0.70 -13.89
C PRO A 351 -14.54 1.51 -13.63
N PRO A 352 -14.56 2.81 -13.95
CA PRO A 352 -15.72 3.65 -13.68
C PRO A 352 -16.87 3.29 -14.63
N ALA A 353 -18.12 3.47 -14.18
CA ALA A 353 -19.30 3.18 -15.01
C ALA A 353 -19.50 4.21 -16.14
N SER A 354 -18.97 5.43 -15.96
CA SER A 354 -19.02 6.55 -16.88
C SER A 354 -17.80 7.47 -16.66
N VAL A 355 -17.65 8.46 -17.54
CA VAL A 355 -16.63 9.49 -17.36
C VAL A 355 -16.84 10.25 -16.05
N ASP A 356 -18.06 10.54 -15.60
CA ASP A 356 -18.28 11.37 -14.40
C ASP A 356 -17.85 10.68 -13.08
N GLU A 357 -17.69 9.35 -13.07
CA GLU A 357 -17.19 8.62 -11.89
C GLU A 357 -15.68 8.30 -11.94
N GLY A 358 -15.04 8.43 -13.10
CA GLY A 358 -13.61 8.19 -13.32
C GLY A 358 -12.70 9.31 -12.80
N LEU A 359 -12.80 9.64 -11.51
CA LEU A 359 -12.19 10.83 -10.90
C LEU A 359 -10.76 10.63 -10.41
N LEU A 360 -10.25 9.40 -10.44
CA LEU A 360 -8.90 9.06 -10.00
C LEU A 360 -8.04 8.69 -11.21
N VAL A 361 -6.98 9.45 -11.41
CA VAL A 361 -5.97 9.23 -12.47
C VAL A 361 -4.79 8.50 -11.87
N GLN A 362 -4.51 7.29 -12.33
CA GLN A 362 -3.24 6.64 -12.07
C GLN A 362 -2.21 7.05 -13.13
N HIS A 363 -0.98 7.37 -12.72
CA HIS A 363 0.05 7.86 -13.62
C HIS A 363 1.46 7.42 -13.23
N SER A 364 2.38 7.53 -14.19
CA SER A 364 3.80 7.21 -14.03
C SER A 364 4.72 8.41 -13.82
N VAL A 365 4.19 9.63 -13.70
CA VAL A 365 5.02 10.80 -13.33
C VAL A 365 5.67 10.55 -11.96
N PRO A 366 7.01 10.65 -11.81
CA PRO A 366 7.67 10.49 -10.51
C PRO A 366 7.20 11.52 -9.49
N ALA A 367 7.12 11.09 -8.23
CA ALA A 367 6.64 11.93 -7.15
C ALA A 367 7.13 11.41 -5.81
N THR A 368 7.29 12.32 -4.88
CA THR A 368 7.54 12.06 -3.45
C THR A 368 6.86 13.16 -2.64
N GLY A 369 6.93 13.10 -1.31
CA GLY A 369 6.36 14.14 -0.44
C GLY A 369 6.82 15.54 -0.85
N GLY A 370 5.88 16.49 -0.86
CA GLY A 370 6.06 17.85 -1.37
C GLY A 370 5.49 18.08 -2.78
N ALA A 371 5.45 17.03 -3.62
CA ALA A 371 4.84 17.12 -4.96
C ALA A 371 3.30 17.27 -4.90
N SER A 372 2.70 16.89 -3.76
CA SER A 372 1.28 17.03 -3.45
C SER A 372 0.74 18.40 -3.85
N GLY A 373 -0.32 18.40 -4.67
CA GLY A 373 -1.04 19.58 -5.12
C GLY A 373 -0.55 20.13 -6.45
N GLY A 374 0.55 19.63 -6.99
CA GLY A 374 1.07 20.10 -8.27
C GLY A 374 0.21 19.72 -9.47
N PRO A 375 0.23 20.53 -10.54
CA PRO A 375 -0.58 20.32 -11.73
C PRO A 375 -0.01 19.21 -12.61
N LEU A 376 -0.90 18.37 -13.16
CA LEU A 376 -0.59 17.47 -14.27
C LEU A 376 -1.26 18.00 -15.54
N ILE A 377 -0.46 18.36 -16.55
CA ILE A 377 -0.95 18.91 -17.82
C ILE A 377 -0.86 17.90 -18.97
N GLY A 378 -1.78 18.03 -19.93
CA GLY A 378 -1.71 17.39 -21.23
C GLY A 378 -0.83 18.15 -22.23
N LEU A 379 -0.67 17.59 -23.44
CA LEU A 379 0.16 18.18 -24.51
C LEU A 379 -0.29 19.58 -24.94
N ASP A 380 -1.56 19.90 -24.75
CA ASP A 380 -2.16 21.22 -25.01
C ASP A 380 -1.85 22.27 -23.93
N GLY A 381 -1.19 21.87 -22.84
CA GLY A 381 -0.88 22.75 -21.71
C GLY A 381 -2.01 22.91 -20.70
N LYS A 382 -3.13 22.21 -20.86
CA LYS A 382 -4.27 22.26 -19.93
C LYS A 382 -4.11 21.25 -18.81
N VAL A 383 -4.57 21.61 -17.62
CA VAL A 383 -4.52 20.75 -16.43
C VAL A 383 -5.57 19.66 -16.52
N ILE A 384 -5.10 18.41 -16.49
CA ILE A 384 -5.93 17.19 -16.51
C ILE A 384 -6.22 16.71 -15.09
N ALA A 385 -5.26 16.86 -14.17
CA ALA A 385 -5.39 16.37 -12.81
C ALA A 385 -4.48 17.12 -11.82
N VAL A 386 -4.76 16.95 -10.53
CA VAL A 386 -3.98 17.45 -9.39
C VAL A 386 -3.28 16.27 -8.73
N LEU A 387 -1.94 16.24 -8.75
CA LEU A 387 -1.16 15.18 -8.13
C LEU A 387 -1.50 15.09 -6.64
N SER A 388 -1.79 13.88 -6.14
CA SER A 388 -2.31 13.68 -4.77
C SER A 388 -1.58 12.64 -3.94
N GLY A 389 -0.89 11.68 -4.57
CA GLY A 389 -0.13 10.70 -3.83
C GLY A 389 0.66 9.77 -4.73
N GLY A 390 1.50 8.95 -4.11
CA GLY A 390 2.27 7.92 -4.78
C GLY A 390 2.23 6.62 -4.02
N THR A 391 2.47 5.51 -4.71
CA THR A 391 2.74 4.24 -4.03
C THR A 391 4.08 4.36 -3.33
N VAL A 392 4.09 4.18 -2.01
CA VAL A 392 5.30 4.22 -1.18
C VAL A 392 5.62 2.84 -0.62
N ILE A 393 6.90 2.58 -0.40
CA ILE A 393 7.41 1.42 0.30
C ILE A 393 7.85 1.89 1.68
N ASP A 394 7.27 1.30 2.73
CA ASP A 394 7.78 1.47 4.09
C ASP A 394 9.06 0.63 4.21
N THR A 395 10.20 1.32 4.29
CA THR A 395 11.53 0.71 4.42
C THR A 395 11.86 0.26 5.84
N GLY A 396 10.93 0.47 6.79
CA GLY A 396 11.11 0.15 8.20
C GLY A 396 11.99 1.18 8.92
N GLY A 397 11.90 1.13 10.25
CA GLY A 397 12.61 1.98 11.19
C GLY A 397 12.11 1.67 12.60
N LYS A 398 12.94 1.87 13.64
CA LYS A 398 12.43 1.68 15.01
C LYS A 398 11.37 2.75 15.29
N GLU A 399 10.30 2.36 15.96
CA GLU A 399 9.30 3.31 16.46
C GLU A 399 10.01 4.39 17.30
N GLY A 400 9.88 5.66 16.91
CA GLY A 400 10.58 6.79 17.53
C GLY A 400 11.88 7.26 16.84
N GLU A 401 12.33 6.61 15.76
CA GLU A 401 13.37 7.19 14.89
C GLU A 401 12.74 8.11 13.85
N ASP A 402 13.05 9.41 13.92
CA ASP A 402 12.67 10.42 12.92
C ASP A 402 13.44 10.20 11.61
N ASN A 403 13.04 9.18 10.85
CA ASN A 403 13.51 8.98 9.48
C ASN A 403 12.48 9.53 8.48
N PRO A 404 12.68 10.74 7.92
CA PRO A 404 11.77 11.31 6.93
C PRO A 404 11.67 10.46 5.64
N CYS A 405 12.63 9.55 5.43
CA CYS A 405 12.73 8.62 4.29
C CYS A 405 12.17 7.23 4.56
N ARG A 406 11.53 7.00 5.71
CA ARG A 406 10.86 5.73 6.02
C ARG A 406 9.89 5.33 4.90
N MET A 407 9.12 6.28 4.39
CA MET A 407 8.26 6.12 3.22
C MET A 407 9.01 6.54 1.96
N SER A 408 9.54 5.57 1.22
CA SER A 408 10.26 5.79 -0.04
C SER A 408 9.33 5.61 -1.24
N PRO A 409 9.42 6.46 -2.28
CA PRO A 409 8.64 6.26 -3.52
C PRO A 409 8.90 4.88 -4.15
N SER A 410 7.85 4.23 -4.62
CA SER A 410 7.95 2.96 -5.34
C SER A 410 8.42 3.16 -6.78
N ALA A 411 9.44 2.41 -7.20
CA ALA A 411 9.91 2.37 -8.59
C ALA A 411 8.90 1.73 -9.56
N VAL A 412 7.79 1.18 -9.06
CA VAL A 412 6.66 0.72 -9.89
C VAL A 412 5.87 1.90 -10.46
N MET A 413 6.00 3.10 -9.85
CA MET A 413 5.47 4.35 -10.40
C MET A 413 3.96 4.31 -10.62
N VAL A 414 3.23 3.67 -9.71
CA VAL A 414 1.77 3.77 -9.64
C VAL A 414 1.45 4.91 -8.69
N ASN A 415 1.31 6.10 -9.26
CA ASN A 415 1.00 7.32 -8.53
C ASN A 415 -0.42 7.79 -8.87
N TYR A 416 -0.96 8.69 -8.05
CA TYR A 416 -2.38 9.03 -8.04
C TYR A 416 -2.58 10.54 -8.12
N ALA A 417 -3.51 10.95 -8.97
CA ALA A 417 -3.96 12.33 -9.12
C ALA A 417 -5.48 12.41 -9.18
N GLN A 418 -6.02 13.53 -8.71
CA GLN A 418 -7.45 13.83 -8.70
C GLN A 418 -7.81 14.55 -10.00
N ARG A 419 -8.81 14.08 -10.75
CA ARG A 419 -9.15 14.68 -12.04
C ARG A 419 -9.60 16.14 -11.88
N ALA A 420 -9.31 16.98 -12.87
CA ALA A 420 -9.50 18.43 -12.81
C ALA A 420 -10.98 18.87 -12.63
N ASP A 421 -11.97 17.99 -12.87
CA ASP A 421 -13.39 18.27 -12.60
C ASP A 421 -13.61 18.75 -11.17
N LEU A 422 -12.87 18.21 -10.21
CA LEU A 422 -13.01 18.58 -8.79
C LEU A 422 -12.58 20.02 -8.54
N VAL A 423 -11.61 20.53 -9.31
CA VAL A 423 -11.24 21.94 -9.27
C VAL A 423 -12.35 22.79 -9.87
N ALA A 424 -12.93 22.36 -11.00
CA ALA A 424 -14.06 23.06 -11.62
C ALA A 424 -15.27 23.13 -10.68
N GLU A 425 -15.58 22.04 -9.96
CA GLU A 425 -16.63 21.99 -8.94
C GLU A 425 -16.38 22.97 -7.78
N LEU A 426 -15.13 23.09 -7.30
CA LEU A 426 -14.74 24.08 -6.29
C LEU A 426 -14.90 25.52 -6.78
N LEU A 427 -14.51 25.81 -8.02
CA LEU A 427 -14.63 27.14 -8.62
C LEU A 427 -16.09 27.54 -8.85
N ALA A 428 -16.92 26.58 -9.29
CA ALA A 428 -18.36 26.75 -9.47
C ALA A 428 -19.16 26.69 -8.16
N GLN A 429 -18.52 26.27 -7.07
CA GLN A 429 -19.15 26.02 -5.77
C GLN A 429 -20.28 24.99 -5.82
N SER A 430 -20.13 23.98 -6.69
CA SER A 430 -21.13 22.92 -6.91
C SER A 430 -20.74 21.57 -6.28
N ASP A 431 -19.63 21.53 -5.54
CA ASP A 431 -19.03 20.30 -5.01
C ASP A 431 -19.98 19.55 -4.06
N GLU A 432 -20.71 20.26 -3.18
CA GLU A 432 -21.66 19.61 -2.27
C GLU A 432 -22.79 18.88 -3.00
N GLU A 433 -23.33 19.49 -4.06
CA GLU A 433 -24.38 18.87 -4.88
C GLU A 433 -23.83 17.67 -5.65
N ALA A 434 -22.63 17.80 -6.23
CA ALA A 434 -21.98 16.72 -6.93
C ALA A 434 -21.71 15.51 -6.00
N ILE A 435 -21.34 15.76 -4.74
CA ILE A 435 -21.15 14.71 -3.73
C ILE A 435 -22.47 14.04 -3.36
N ARG A 436 -23.55 14.79 -3.12
CA ARG A 436 -24.88 14.21 -2.86
C ARG A 436 -25.30 13.23 -3.96
N GLN A 437 -25.03 13.56 -5.22
CA GLN A 437 -25.35 12.69 -6.35
C GLN A 437 -24.45 11.43 -6.39
N ARG A 438 -23.19 11.54 -5.96
CA ARG A 438 -22.21 10.43 -5.97
C ARG A 438 -22.41 9.40 -4.88
N HIS A 439 -23.08 9.72 -3.77
CA HIS A 439 -23.38 8.74 -2.70
C HIS A 439 -24.07 7.49 -3.23
N ALA A 440 -25.05 7.64 -4.12
CA ALA A 440 -25.74 6.51 -4.73
C ALA A 440 -24.78 5.60 -5.50
N TYR A 441 -23.80 6.17 -6.20
CA TYR A 441 -22.75 5.40 -6.86
C TYR A 441 -21.85 4.69 -5.84
N TRP A 442 -21.46 5.35 -4.74
CA TRP A 442 -20.61 4.75 -3.71
C TRP A 442 -21.25 3.50 -3.10
N GLU A 443 -22.55 3.53 -2.82
CA GLU A 443 -23.31 2.35 -2.34
C GLU A 443 -23.17 1.17 -3.30
N THR A 444 -23.27 1.41 -4.62
CA THR A 444 -23.12 0.34 -5.62
C THR A 444 -21.71 -0.24 -5.66
N GLN A 445 -20.68 0.56 -5.38
CA GLN A 445 -19.29 0.09 -5.36
C GLN A 445 -18.96 -0.66 -4.07
N VAL A 446 -19.45 -0.17 -2.93
CA VAL A 446 -19.31 -0.83 -1.61
C VAL A 446 -19.85 -2.24 -1.63
N ALA A 447 -20.98 -2.47 -2.31
CA ALA A 447 -21.59 -3.79 -2.44
C ALA A 447 -20.70 -4.84 -3.15
N LYS A 448 -19.63 -4.43 -3.84
CA LYS A 448 -18.65 -5.33 -4.47
C LYS A 448 -17.60 -5.86 -3.50
N PHE A 449 -17.43 -5.23 -2.34
CA PHE A 449 -16.47 -5.63 -1.33
C PHE A 449 -17.07 -6.70 -0.40
N ALA A 450 -16.18 -7.48 0.23
CA ALA A 450 -16.57 -8.36 1.31
C ALA A 450 -16.94 -7.55 2.56
N ASN A 451 -18.01 -7.95 3.23
CA ASN A 451 -18.42 -7.37 4.49
C ASN A 451 -17.58 -7.97 5.63
N HIS A 452 -16.72 -7.15 6.26
CA HIS A 452 -15.81 -7.61 7.29
C HIS A 452 -16.53 -8.20 8.52
N TYR A 453 -17.67 -7.65 8.91
CA TYR A 453 -18.46 -8.20 10.01
C TYR A 453 -18.99 -9.60 9.66
N ALA A 454 -19.54 -9.78 8.46
CA ALA A 454 -20.01 -11.08 7.99
C ALA A 454 -18.85 -12.10 7.90
N TYR A 455 -17.66 -11.65 7.50
CA TYR A 455 -16.44 -12.44 7.51
C TYR A 455 -16.08 -12.91 8.94
N LEU A 456 -15.94 -11.97 9.88
CA LEU A 456 -15.60 -12.28 11.28
C LEU A 456 -16.64 -13.16 11.94
N LYS A 457 -17.93 -12.96 11.64
CA LYS A 457 -19.02 -13.82 12.12
C LYS A 457 -18.74 -15.29 11.79
N ARG A 458 -18.36 -15.59 10.54
CA ARG A 458 -18.02 -16.95 10.11
C ARG A 458 -16.77 -17.48 10.80
N GLN A 459 -15.74 -16.65 10.97
CA GLN A 459 -14.50 -17.05 11.65
C GLN A 459 -14.74 -17.39 13.13
N VAL A 460 -15.47 -16.53 13.87
CA VAL A 460 -15.78 -16.75 15.28
C VAL A 460 -16.60 -18.03 15.48
N VAL A 461 -17.58 -18.29 14.60
CA VAL A 461 -18.35 -19.54 14.63
C VAL A 461 -17.45 -20.73 14.33
N ALA A 462 -16.66 -20.70 13.25
CA ALA A 462 -15.78 -21.81 12.88
C ALA A 462 -14.73 -22.12 13.96
N ASP A 463 -14.17 -21.09 14.61
CA ASP A 463 -13.23 -21.25 15.73
C ASP A 463 -13.91 -21.83 16.97
N ALA A 464 -15.16 -21.44 17.22
CA ALA A 464 -15.96 -22.03 18.28
C ALA A 464 -16.24 -23.51 18.01
N GLU A 465 -16.69 -23.83 16.80
CA GLU A 465 -16.99 -25.19 16.38
C GLU A 465 -15.77 -26.10 16.50
N LYS A 466 -14.62 -25.63 16.01
CA LYS A 466 -13.36 -26.36 16.05
C LYS A 466 -12.92 -26.68 17.47
N ALA A 467 -12.98 -25.71 18.39
CA ALA A 467 -12.48 -25.94 19.74
C ALA A 467 -13.52 -26.58 20.68
N ALA A 468 -14.82 -26.54 20.37
CA ALA A 468 -15.84 -27.31 21.08
C ALA A 468 -16.04 -28.73 20.51
N SER A 469 -15.60 -28.96 19.26
CA SER A 469 -16.00 -30.13 18.47
C SER A 469 -17.53 -30.29 18.35
N LYS A 470 -18.23 -29.16 18.18
CA LYS A 470 -19.69 -29.04 18.05
C LYS A 470 -20.04 -28.06 16.94
N THR A 471 -21.22 -28.13 16.38
CA THR A 471 -21.81 -27.13 15.49
C THR A 471 -22.38 -25.96 16.29
N PHE A 472 -22.43 -24.76 15.71
CA PHE A 472 -22.99 -23.58 16.36
C PHE A 472 -24.02 -22.87 15.48
N ASP A 473 -25.18 -22.56 16.07
CA ASP A 473 -26.23 -21.79 15.43
C ASP A 473 -26.29 -20.36 15.97
N VAL A 474 -26.45 -19.39 15.09
CA VAL A 474 -26.67 -17.99 15.48
C VAL A 474 -28.07 -17.86 16.08
N VAL A 475 -28.14 -17.54 17.37
CA VAL A 475 -29.39 -17.42 18.14
C VAL A 475 -29.82 -15.97 18.39
N MET A 476 -28.91 -15.02 18.18
CA MET A 476 -29.20 -13.59 18.29
C MET A 476 -28.29 -12.78 17.37
N GLU A 477 -28.88 -11.81 16.67
CA GLU A 477 -28.17 -10.73 15.99
C GLU A 477 -28.83 -9.40 16.35
N ASP A 478 -28.02 -8.36 16.53
CA ASP A 478 -28.51 -7.03 16.89
C ASP A 478 -27.58 -5.96 16.28
N GLU A 479 -28.16 -4.81 15.93
CA GLU A 479 -27.44 -3.63 15.43
C GLU A 479 -27.87 -2.43 16.26
N ARG A 480 -26.92 -1.76 16.91
CA ARG A 480 -27.20 -0.62 17.78
C ARG A 480 -26.36 0.59 17.46
N SER A 481 -26.96 1.74 17.74
CA SER A 481 -26.32 3.06 17.77
C SER A 481 -26.75 3.73 19.06
N GLU A 482 -25.92 3.64 20.09
CA GLU A 482 -26.27 4.11 21.43
C GLU A 482 -25.11 4.89 22.07
N PRO A 483 -25.40 5.99 22.79
CA PRO A 483 -24.41 6.61 23.65
C PRO A 483 -24.05 5.64 24.77
N VAL A 484 -22.76 5.39 24.99
CA VAL A 484 -22.35 4.48 26.06
C VAL A 484 -22.49 5.18 27.38
N ALA A 485 -23.47 4.75 28.16
CA ALA A 485 -23.50 5.10 29.57
C ALA A 485 -22.21 4.60 30.23
N ALA A 486 -21.69 5.33 31.23
CA ALA A 486 -20.53 4.88 31.99
C ALA A 486 -20.70 3.47 32.60
N ALA A 487 -21.95 3.02 32.77
CA ALA A 487 -22.31 1.69 33.25
C ALA A 487 -22.28 0.57 32.18
N GLY A 488 -22.04 0.93 30.91
CA GLY A 488 -22.09 0.02 29.76
C GLY A 488 -23.51 -0.26 29.27
N ASN A 489 -23.64 -0.61 27.99
CA ASN A 489 -24.92 -1.06 27.41
C ASN A 489 -25.10 -2.53 27.72
N LYS A 490 -26.27 -2.89 28.28
CA LYS A 490 -26.58 -4.25 28.73
C LYS A 490 -27.54 -4.94 27.77
N ILE A 491 -27.20 -6.16 27.41
CA ILE A 491 -28.01 -7.02 26.54
C ILE A 491 -28.21 -8.35 27.24
N SER A 492 -29.44 -8.83 27.30
CA SER A 492 -29.77 -10.09 27.96
C SER A 492 -30.32 -11.12 26.99
N PHE A 493 -29.90 -12.37 27.13
CA PHE A 493 -30.39 -13.51 26.34
C PHE A 493 -30.44 -14.77 27.21
N ASP A 494 -31.24 -15.75 26.79
CA ASP A 494 -31.39 -17.03 27.49
C ASP A 494 -30.20 -17.96 27.21
N VAL A 495 -29.74 -18.66 28.25
CA VAL A 495 -28.68 -19.66 28.18
C VAL A 495 -29.12 -21.00 28.78
N GLU A 496 -28.57 -22.08 28.25
CA GLU A 496 -28.82 -23.46 28.66
C GLU A 496 -27.56 -24.07 29.27
N GLU A 497 -27.70 -24.73 30.42
CA GLU A 497 -26.60 -25.37 31.13
C GLU A 497 -25.80 -26.33 30.23
N GLY A 498 -24.47 -26.24 30.29
CA GLY A 498 -23.57 -27.10 29.53
C GLY A 498 -23.43 -26.72 28.04
N ARG A 499 -24.26 -25.83 27.51
CA ARG A 499 -24.09 -25.30 26.14
C ARG A 499 -22.96 -24.29 26.09
N GLU A 500 -22.26 -24.27 24.96
CA GLU A 500 -21.26 -23.25 24.67
C GLU A 500 -21.86 -22.10 23.87
N TYR A 501 -21.38 -20.90 24.14
CA TYR A 501 -21.78 -19.67 23.47
C TYR A 501 -20.55 -18.99 22.89
N ALA A 502 -20.66 -18.52 21.65
CA ALA A 502 -19.70 -17.66 21.00
C ALA A 502 -20.35 -16.29 20.77
N VAL A 503 -19.66 -15.22 21.13
CA VAL A 503 -20.19 -13.86 21.02
C VAL A 503 -19.19 -13.02 20.24
N LEU A 504 -19.68 -12.24 19.28
CA LEU A 504 -18.91 -11.25 18.54
C LEU A 504 -19.59 -9.89 18.71
N VAL A 505 -18.83 -8.88 19.15
CA VAL A 505 -19.25 -7.48 19.11
C VAL A 505 -18.33 -6.73 18.17
N TYR A 506 -18.88 -5.96 17.25
CA TYR A 506 -18.15 -5.29 16.18
C TYR A 506 -18.41 -3.79 16.19
N ASN A 507 -17.43 -2.99 16.59
CA ASN A 507 -17.52 -1.53 16.57
C ASN A 507 -17.29 -1.00 15.15
N ARG A 508 -18.33 -0.46 14.53
CA ARG A 508 -18.28 0.12 13.19
C ARG A 508 -17.41 1.38 13.13
N ASN A 509 -17.24 2.06 14.25
CA ASN A 509 -16.38 3.24 14.36
C ASN A 509 -14.92 2.90 14.69
N LYS A 510 -14.55 1.61 14.68
CA LYS A 510 -13.20 1.10 14.99
C LYS A 510 -12.64 1.59 16.35
N GLY A 511 -13.52 2.02 17.26
CA GLY A 511 -13.15 2.44 18.62
C GLY A 511 -12.93 1.23 19.53
N ASN A 512 -12.02 1.36 20.49
CA ASN A 512 -11.79 0.31 21.47
C ASN A 512 -13.04 0.06 22.33
N MET A 513 -13.37 -1.22 22.52
CA MET A 513 -14.45 -1.67 23.38
C MET A 513 -13.98 -2.74 24.37
N PHE A 514 -14.77 -2.90 25.42
CA PHE A 514 -14.68 -3.99 26.38
C PHE A 514 -16.02 -4.71 26.42
N VAL A 515 -15.99 -6.04 26.54
CA VAL A 515 -17.20 -6.84 26.63
C VAL A 515 -17.06 -7.82 27.80
N ASP A 516 -18.09 -7.87 28.64
CA ASP A 516 -18.21 -8.74 29.80
C ASP A 516 -19.48 -9.57 29.70
N LEU A 517 -19.33 -10.90 29.62
CA LEU A 517 -20.45 -11.83 29.63
C LEU A 517 -20.63 -12.38 31.04
N LYS A 518 -21.80 -12.11 31.63
CA LYS A 518 -22.20 -12.63 32.94
C LYS A 518 -23.32 -13.64 32.81
N ILE A 519 -23.25 -14.72 33.59
CA ILE A 519 -24.33 -15.70 33.75
C ILE A 519 -24.58 -15.84 35.25
N ASP A 520 -25.84 -15.69 35.68
CA ASP A 520 -26.22 -15.66 37.09
C ASP A 520 -25.40 -14.63 37.90
N GLY A 521 -25.21 -13.44 37.31
CA GLY A 521 -24.45 -12.33 37.91
C GLY A 521 -22.93 -12.53 37.98
N LYS A 522 -22.39 -13.69 37.59
CA LYS A 522 -20.95 -13.98 37.59
C LYS A 522 -20.36 -13.79 36.19
N SER A 523 -19.25 -13.06 36.10
CA SER A 523 -18.46 -12.96 34.86
C SER A 523 -17.92 -14.33 34.47
N VAL A 524 -18.29 -14.81 33.28
CA VAL A 524 -17.83 -16.10 32.73
C VAL A 524 -16.82 -15.91 31.59
N ALA A 525 -16.85 -14.77 30.89
CA ALA A 525 -15.87 -14.42 29.88
C ALA A 525 -15.77 -12.91 29.70
N GLN A 526 -14.56 -12.42 29.48
CA GLN A 526 -14.28 -11.01 29.22
C GLN A 526 -13.30 -10.89 28.07
N ASN A 527 -13.54 -9.91 27.20
CA ASN A 527 -12.57 -9.51 26.19
C ASN A 527 -12.50 -7.98 26.19
N GLY A 528 -11.30 -7.50 26.51
CA GLY A 528 -10.94 -6.11 26.43
C GLY A 528 -9.79 -5.93 25.47
N ASN A 529 -9.74 -4.75 24.85
CA ASN A 529 -8.61 -4.27 24.04
C ASN A 529 -8.71 -4.56 22.54
N GLY A 530 -9.82 -4.14 21.94
CA GLY A 530 -9.97 -4.07 20.49
C GLY A 530 -11.33 -3.49 20.09
N TRP A 531 -11.51 -3.24 18.80
CA TRP A 531 -12.77 -2.75 18.24
C TRP A 531 -13.68 -3.89 17.75
N MET A 532 -13.23 -5.14 17.86
CA MET A 532 -13.96 -6.35 17.48
C MET A 532 -13.80 -7.49 18.52
N PRO A 533 -14.16 -7.26 19.80
CA PRO A 533 -14.03 -8.29 20.82
C PRO A 533 -14.91 -9.51 20.50
N ALA A 534 -14.30 -10.69 20.56
CA ALA A 534 -14.96 -11.98 20.48
C ALA A 534 -14.68 -12.80 21.74
N LEU A 535 -15.69 -13.53 22.23
CA LEU A 535 -15.58 -14.31 23.46
C LEU A 535 -16.33 -15.63 23.36
N ARG A 536 -15.89 -16.60 24.15
CA ARG A 536 -16.53 -17.90 24.30
C ARG A 536 -16.74 -18.23 25.77
N ALA A 537 -17.87 -18.84 26.08
CA ALA A 537 -18.17 -19.32 27.43
C ALA A 537 -19.08 -20.55 27.39
N THR A 538 -18.87 -21.48 28.31
CA THR A 538 -19.83 -22.53 28.63
C THR A 538 -20.77 -22.01 29.71
N ALA A 539 -22.07 -22.17 29.53
CA ALA A 539 -23.04 -21.76 30.53
C ALA A 539 -23.03 -22.74 31.72
N PRO A 540 -22.70 -22.29 32.95
CA PRO A 540 -22.62 -23.18 34.11
C PRO A 540 -24.00 -23.56 34.66
N VAL A 541 -25.04 -22.80 34.32
CA VAL A 541 -26.43 -23.01 34.72
C VAL A 541 -27.35 -22.49 33.61
N SER A 542 -28.55 -23.05 33.51
CA SER A 542 -29.60 -22.50 32.64
C SER A 542 -30.17 -21.22 33.26
N GLY A 543 -30.44 -20.19 32.45
CA GLY A 543 -30.97 -18.92 32.96
C GLY A 543 -30.78 -17.76 32.00
N LYS A 544 -30.65 -16.55 32.56
CA LYS A 544 -30.36 -15.32 31.79
C LYS A 544 -28.87 -15.01 31.84
N ALA A 545 -28.29 -14.78 30.67
CA ALA A 545 -27.00 -14.12 30.53
C ALA A 545 -27.18 -12.61 30.37
N GLU A 546 -26.20 -11.83 30.82
CA GLU A 546 -26.08 -10.39 30.62
C GLU A 546 -24.72 -10.10 29.95
N LEU A 547 -24.75 -9.58 28.73
CA LEU A 547 -23.60 -9.04 28.03
C LEU A 547 -23.53 -7.54 28.31
N THR A 548 -22.45 -7.07 28.91
CA THR A 548 -22.20 -5.64 29.11
C THR A 548 -21.12 -5.16 28.16
N ILE A 549 -21.41 -4.13 27.38
CA ILE A 549 -20.52 -3.54 26.37
C ILE A 549 -20.12 -2.13 26.83
N TYR A 550 -18.82 -1.87 26.87
CA TYR A 550 -18.24 -0.59 27.26
C TYR A 550 -17.38 -0.03 26.13
N ALA A 551 -17.40 1.29 25.94
CA ALA A 551 -16.44 2.00 25.09
C ALA A 551 -15.52 2.84 25.96
N THR A 552 -14.24 2.89 25.59
CA THR A 552 -13.30 3.81 26.24
C THR A 552 -13.54 5.24 25.75
N GLY A 553 -13.75 6.17 26.69
CA GLY A 553 -13.83 7.61 26.40
C GLY A 553 -15.22 8.20 26.22
N GLY A 554 -16.30 7.49 26.59
CA GLY A 554 -17.66 8.06 26.69
C GLY A 554 -18.27 8.54 25.36
N LYS A 555 -17.79 8.02 24.23
CA LYS A 555 -18.32 8.34 22.90
C LYS A 555 -19.49 7.42 22.54
N GLN A 556 -20.34 7.86 21.61
CA GLN A 556 -21.32 7.01 20.95
C GLN A 556 -20.59 5.83 20.27
N ILE A 557 -21.13 4.61 20.42
CA ILE A 557 -20.69 3.45 19.63
C ILE A 557 -21.82 2.94 18.79
N ASP A 558 -21.44 2.69 17.54
CA ASP A 558 -22.27 1.99 16.56
C ASP A 558 -21.69 0.59 16.44
N TYR A 559 -22.46 -0.42 16.81
CA TYR A 559 -21.96 -1.80 16.82
C TYR A 559 -22.96 -2.82 16.31
N ASN A 560 -22.42 -3.90 15.74
CA ASN A 560 -23.14 -5.13 15.47
C ASN A 560 -22.82 -6.15 16.57
N LEU A 561 -23.80 -6.98 16.92
CA LEU A 561 -23.68 -8.07 17.88
C LEU A 561 -24.16 -9.37 17.23
N MET A 562 -23.43 -10.45 17.48
CA MET A 562 -23.85 -11.81 17.20
C MET A 562 -23.62 -12.68 18.43
N VAL A 563 -24.59 -13.54 18.73
CA VAL A 563 -24.45 -14.65 19.69
C VAL A 563 -24.82 -15.95 18.98
N ALA A 564 -23.90 -16.92 19.03
CA ALA A 564 -24.10 -18.27 18.55
C ALA A 564 -24.06 -19.27 19.72
N LYS A 565 -24.84 -20.34 19.62
CA LYS A 565 -25.00 -21.39 20.63
C LYS A 565 -24.62 -22.74 20.03
N SER A 566 -23.92 -23.59 20.79
CA SER A 566 -23.58 -24.94 20.34
C SER A 566 -24.79 -25.86 20.29
N GLU A 567 -24.79 -26.85 19.39
CA GLU A 567 -25.65 -28.04 19.49
C GLU A 567 -25.32 -28.89 20.73
N GLU A 568 -26.13 -29.91 20.99
CA GLU A 568 -26.18 -30.63 22.29
C GLU A 568 -24.95 -31.51 22.50
#